data_AF-H0BW00-F1
#
_entry.id   AF-H0BW00-F1
#
_cell.length_a   1.000
_cell.length_b   1.000
_cell.length_c   1.000
_cell.angle_alpha   90.00
_cell.angle_beta   90.00
_cell.angle_gamma   90.00
#
_symmetry.space_group_name_H-M   'P 1'
#
loop_
_entity.id
_entity.type
_entity.pdbx_description
1 polymer ?
#
loop_
_entity_poly.entity_id
_entity_poly.type
_entity_poly.pdbx_seq_one_letter_code
_entity_poly.pdbx_strand_id
1 'polypeptide(L)'
;MVFAHFFLRPAAQSLEPPQRVRLMHDVLGRFFTAVSVAVVVVLGSGLWMIGRVAKQTVQSGGSFAMPLDWIIMAALGIVMMALFGHIRFALFRRLQRAVAASDWAAGGKALGSIRTLVGINLALGVVIVVVTLLM
;
A
#
# COMPACT_ATOMS: atom_id res chain seq x y z
N MET A 1 -1.64 -8.78 -4.24
CA MET A 1 -1.41 -8.72 -5.70
C MET A 1 -1.25 -10.10 -6.34
N VAL A 2 -1.90 -11.15 -5.83
CA VAL A 2 -1.85 -12.47 -6.47
C VAL A 2 -2.39 -12.37 -7.90
N PHE A 3 -3.53 -11.71 -8.09
CA PHE A 3 -4.10 -11.44 -9.41
C PHE A 3 -3.10 -10.74 -10.36
N ALA A 4 -2.52 -9.61 -9.93
CA ALA A 4 -1.62 -8.85 -10.78
C ALA A 4 -0.33 -9.63 -11.15
N HIS A 5 0.18 -10.44 -10.22
CA HIS A 5 1.43 -11.17 -10.41
C HIS A 5 1.26 -12.46 -11.21
N PHE A 6 0.19 -13.21 -10.93
CA PHE A 6 -0.03 -14.55 -11.48
C PHE A 6 -0.97 -14.58 -12.69
N PHE A 7 -1.85 -13.59 -12.86
CA PHE A 7 -2.88 -13.61 -13.90
C PHE A 7 -2.75 -12.44 -14.89
N LEU A 8 -2.63 -11.22 -14.38
CA LEU A 8 -2.56 -10.02 -15.23
C LEU A 8 -1.24 -9.93 -16.00
N ARG A 9 -0.12 -10.27 -15.36
CA ARG A 9 1.21 -10.16 -15.98
C ARG A 9 1.40 -11.14 -17.15
N PRO A 10 1.11 -12.46 -17.01
CA PRO A 10 1.23 -13.38 -18.14
C PRO A 10 0.34 -12.97 -19.32
N ALA A 11 -0.90 -12.54 -19.05
CA ALA A 11 -1.79 -12.03 -20.07
C ALA A 11 -1.22 -10.78 -20.78
N ALA A 12 -0.67 -9.83 -20.01
CA ALA A 12 -0.09 -8.60 -20.55
C ALA A 12 1.26 -8.78 -21.26
N GLN A 13 1.93 -9.93 -21.14
CA GLN A 13 3.17 -10.22 -21.88
C GLN A 13 2.92 -10.48 -23.37
N SER A 14 1.71 -10.87 -23.75
CA SER A 14 1.30 -11.00 -25.16
C SER A 14 1.16 -9.65 -25.87
N LEU A 15 1.08 -8.56 -25.11
CA LEU A 15 0.92 -7.20 -25.63
C LEU A 15 2.27 -6.56 -25.94
N GLU A 16 2.27 -5.72 -26.98
CA GLU A 16 3.40 -4.87 -27.32
C GLU A 16 3.80 -3.96 -26.14
N PRO A 17 5.10 -3.58 -26.02
CA PRO A 17 5.57 -2.76 -24.91
C PRO A 17 4.76 -1.48 -24.65
N PRO A 18 4.31 -0.71 -25.66
CA PRO A 18 3.48 0.48 -25.45
C PRO A 18 2.13 0.17 -24.83
N GLN A 19 1.45 -0.84 -25.34
CA GLN A 19 0.12 -1.24 -24.91
C GLN A 19 0.15 -1.82 -23.49
N ARG A 20 1.15 -2.65 -23.21
CA ARG A 20 1.38 -3.22 -21.88
C ARG A 20 1.59 -2.14 -20.81
N VAL A 21 2.45 -1.15 -21.08
CA VAL A 21 2.77 -0.10 -20.10
C VAL A 21 1.56 0.80 -19.86
N ARG A 22 0.79 1.14 -20.90
CA ARG A 22 -0.46 1.91 -20.78
C ARG A 22 -1.54 1.16 -20.00
N LEU A 23 -1.75 -0.12 -20.29
CA LEU A 23 -2.69 -0.96 -19.55
C LEU A 23 -2.33 -1.01 -18.06
N MET A 24 -1.06 -1.25 -17.74
CA MET A 24 -0.62 -1.27 -16.35
C MET A 24 -0.76 0.09 -15.67
N HIS A 25 -0.47 1.19 -16.37
CA HIS A 25 -0.68 2.53 -15.84
C HIS A 25 -2.14 2.74 -15.41
N ASP A 26 -3.10 2.39 -16.25
CA ASP A 26 -4.53 2.62 -15.98
C ASP A 26 -5.05 1.73 -14.85
N VAL A 27 -4.66 0.45 -14.86
CA VAL A 27 -5.01 -0.50 -13.80
C VAL A 27 -4.43 -0.06 -12.46
N LEU A 28 -3.14 0.31 -12.42
CA LEU A 28 -2.47 0.78 -11.20
C LEU A 28 -3.05 2.10 -10.71
N GLY A 29 -3.46 3.01 -11.61
CA GLY A 29 -4.11 4.26 -11.24
C GLY A 29 -5.42 4.05 -10.48
N ARG A 30 -6.29 3.18 -10.98
CA ARG A 30 -7.56 2.83 -10.31
C ARG A 30 -7.30 2.10 -8.99
N PHE A 31 -6.41 1.10 -9.01
CA PHE A 31 -6.06 0.33 -7.82
C PHE A 31 -5.50 1.22 -6.71
N PHE A 32 -4.52 2.07 -7.02
CA PHE A 32 -3.93 2.96 -6.01
C PHE A 32 -4.94 3.98 -5.49
N THR A 33 -5.89 4.44 -6.30
CA THR A 33 -6.96 5.32 -5.82
C THR A 33 -7.84 4.61 -4.79
N ALA A 34 -8.26 3.38 -5.07
CA ALA A 34 -9.03 2.57 -4.13
C ALA A 34 -8.24 2.29 -2.84
N VAL A 35 -6.94 1.96 -2.96
CA VAL A 35 -6.07 1.74 -1.80
C VAL A 35 -5.87 3.01 -0.98
N SER A 36 -5.73 4.18 -1.61
CA SER A 36 -5.65 5.47 -0.89
C SER A 36 -6.89 5.69 -0.02
N VAL A 37 -8.09 5.42 -0.55
CA VAL A 37 -9.33 5.51 0.22
C VAL A 37 -9.32 4.53 1.38
N ALA A 38 -8.95 3.26 1.14
CA ALA A 38 -8.86 2.25 2.19
C ALA A 38 -7.87 2.62 3.30
N VAL A 39 -6.70 3.17 2.95
CA VAL A 39 -5.70 3.64 3.92
C VAL A 39 -6.27 4.75 4.79
N VAL A 40 -6.93 5.75 4.20
CA VAL A 40 -7.57 6.84 4.97
C VAL A 40 -8.65 6.31 5.90
N VAL A 41 -9.48 5.38 5.43
CA VAL A 41 -10.54 4.75 6.26
C VAL A 41 -9.92 4.01 7.44
N VAL A 42 -8.91 3.16 7.20
CA VAL A 42 -8.25 2.37 8.24
C VAL A 42 -7.57 3.25 9.29
N LEU A 43 -6.88 4.30 8.87
CA LEU A 43 -6.23 5.24 9.80
C LEU A 43 -7.26 6.04 10.60
N GLY A 44 -8.31 6.53 9.93
CA GLY A 44 -9.40 7.25 10.59
C GLY A 44 -10.09 6.38 11.64
N SER A 45 -10.41 5.13 11.29
CA SER A 45 -11.02 4.18 12.24
C SER A 45 -10.07 3.78 13.36
N GLY A 46 -8.79 3.55 13.07
CA GLY A 46 -7.79 3.16 14.06
C GLY A 46 -7.52 4.27 15.08
N LEU A 47 -7.32 5.50 14.61
CA LEU A 47 -7.13 6.67 15.48
C LEU A 47 -8.37 6.96 16.32
N TRP A 48 -9.57 6.85 15.73
CA TRP A 48 -10.82 6.96 16.48
C TRP A 48 -10.85 5.94 17.61
N MET A 49 -10.58 4.66 17.32
CA MET A 49 -10.65 3.58 18.31
C MET A 49 -9.69 3.83 19.47
N ILE A 50 -8.42 4.17 19.19
CA ILE A 50 -7.42 4.50 20.22
C ILE A 50 -7.88 5.70 21.05
N GLY A 51 -8.38 6.76 20.39
CA GLY A 51 -8.86 7.97 21.07
C GLY A 51 -10.07 7.71 21.97
N ARG A 52 -11.00 6.84 21.56
CA ARG A 52 -12.15 6.44 22.39
C ARG A 52 -11.71 5.64 23.61
N VAL A 53 -10.83 4.66 23.44
CA VAL A 53 -10.32 3.85 24.56
C VAL A 53 -9.57 4.73 25.54
N ALA A 54 -8.64 5.57 25.04
CA ALA A 54 -7.90 6.51 25.88
C ALA A 54 -8.84 7.44 26.66
N LYS A 55 -9.88 7.99 26.01
CA LYS A 55 -10.87 8.84 26.67
C LYS A 55 -11.65 8.10 27.75
N GLN A 56 -12.07 6.86 27.51
CA GLN A 56 -12.75 6.03 28.51
C GLN A 56 -11.83 5.73 29.71
N THR A 57 -10.57 5.37 29.47
CA THR A 57 -9.61 5.04 30.54
C THR A 57 -9.32 6.24 31.44
N VAL A 58 -9.12 7.42 30.85
CA VAL A 58 -8.91 8.67 31.60
C VAL A 58 -10.17 9.05 32.39
N GLN A 59 -11.37 8.87 31.82
CA GLN A 59 -12.64 9.12 32.52
C GLN A 59 -12.87 8.17 33.70
N SER A 60 -12.34 6.94 33.65
CA SER A 60 -12.36 6.01 34.78
C SER A 60 -11.27 6.26 35.84
N GLY A 61 -10.46 7.32 35.70
CA GLY A 61 -9.37 7.65 36.63
C GLY A 61 -8.10 6.82 36.44
N GLY A 62 -7.98 6.07 35.35
CA GLY A 62 -6.82 5.25 35.01
C GLY A 62 -5.81 5.96 34.11
N SER A 63 -4.57 5.47 34.08
CA SER A 63 -3.55 5.88 33.10
C SER A 63 -3.65 5.00 31.85
N PHE A 64 -3.85 5.60 30.68
CA PHE A 64 -3.82 4.87 29.42
C PHE A 64 -2.38 4.60 29.00
N ALA A 65 -1.90 3.38 29.24
CA ALA A 65 -0.67 2.88 28.65
C ALA A 65 -1.03 2.02 27.43
N MET A 66 -0.57 2.43 26.24
CA MET A 66 -0.82 1.67 25.03
C MET A 66 -0.03 0.36 25.08
N PRO A 67 -0.66 -0.82 24.91
CA PRO A 67 0.03 -2.11 24.90
C PRO A 67 1.13 -2.14 23.85
N LEU A 68 2.21 -2.86 24.14
CA LEU A 68 3.35 -2.97 23.22
C LEU A 68 2.91 -3.49 21.84
N ASP A 69 1.95 -4.42 21.80
CA ASP A 69 1.39 -4.99 20.56
C ASP A 69 0.72 -3.92 19.70
N TRP A 70 -0.02 -3.00 20.32
CA TRP A 70 -0.68 -1.90 19.60
C TRP A 70 0.34 -0.92 19.05
N ILE A 71 1.43 -0.65 19.78
CA ILE A 71 2.53 0.21 19.32
C ILE A 71 3.21 -0.44 18.10
N ILE A 72 3.51 -1.74 18.17
CA ILE A 72 4.12 -2.49 17.07
C ILE A 72 3.21 -2.47 15.85
N MET A 73 1.91 -2.76 16.01
CA MET A 73 0.93 -2.70 14.93
C MET A 73 0.83 -1.31 14.30
N ALA A 74 0.75 -0.26 15.12
CA ALA A 74 0.67 1.12 14.65
C ALA A 74 1.94 1.53 13.89
N ALA A 75 3.12 1.18 14.42
CA ALA A 75 4.40 1.46 13.78
C ALA A 75 4.50 0.74 12.42
N LEU A 76 4.15 -0.54 12.34
CA LEU A 76 4.13 -1.28 11.09
C LEU A 76 3.12 -0.71 10.08
N GLY A 77 1.93 -0.30 10.55
CA GLY A 77 0.94 0.38 9.72
C GLY A 77 1.46 1.70 9.13
N ILE A 78 2.19 2.49 9.92
CA ILE A 78 2.83 3.73 9.45
C ILE A 78 3.92 3.43 8.41
N VAL A 79 4.75 2.40 8.63
CA VAL A 79 5.76 1.96 7.65
C VAL A 79 5.09 1.56 6.32
N MET A 80 4.01 0.77 6.37
CA MET A 80 3.25 0.40 5.18
C MET A 80 2.66 1.62 4.46
N MET A 81 2.13 2.60 5.22
CA MET A 81 1.64 3.85 4.64
C MET A 81 2.75 4.63 3.95
N ALA A 82 3.93 4.74 4.57
CA ALA A 82 5.07 5.45 3.98
C ALA A 82 5.54 4.78 2.68
N LEU A 83 5.62 3.44 2.66
CA LEU A 83 5.93 2.68 1.45
C LEU A 83 4.89 2.91 0.35
N PHE A 84 3.60 2.85 0.68
CA PHE A 84 2.52 3.12 -0.27
C PHE A 84 2.57 4.56 -0.79
N GLY A 85 2.81 5.54 0.08
CA GLY A 85 3.01 6.94 -0.31
C GLY A 85 4.18 7.10 -1.29
N HIS A 86 5.31 6.45 -1.03
CA HIS A 86 6.45 6.46 -1.95
C HIS A 86 6.10 5.85 -3.31
N ILE A 87 5.39 4.71 -3.33
CA ILE A 87 4.89 4.09 -4.57
C ILE A 87 4.00 5.07 -5.33
N ARG A 88 3.04 5.71 -4.65
CA ARG A 88 2.02 6.55 -5.27
C ARG A 88 2.55 7.91 -5.76
N PHE A 89 3.44 8.54 -5.01
CA PHE A 89 3.91 9.89 -5.31
C PHE A 89 5.20 9.91 -6.12
N ALA A 90 6.11 8.95 -5.94
CA ALA A 90 7.37 8.91 -6.67
C ALA A 90 7.29 7.99 -7.90
N LEU A 91 6.96 6.72 -7.69
CA LEU A 91 7.06 5.69 -8.73
C LEU A 91 5.91 5.77 -9.74
N PHE A 92 4.67 5.97 -9.28
CA PHE A 92 3.54 6.11 -10.19
C PHE A 92 3.64 7.40 -11.02
N ARG A 93 4.14 8.51 -10.45
CA ARG A 93 4.45 9.72 -11.23
C ARG A 93 5.57 9.51 -12.25
N ARG A 94 6.57 8.67 -11.95
CA ARG A 94 7.60 8.27 -12.94
C ARG A 94 6.98 7.48 -14.08
N LEU A 95 6.08 6.53 -13.78
CA LEU A 95 5.35 5.78 -14.79
C LEU A 95 4.49 6.69 -15.67
N GLN A 96 3.75 7.62 -15.07
CA GLN A 96 2.95 8.63 -15.79
C GLN A 96 3.79 9.46 -16.76
N ARG A 97 4.94 9.96 -16.31
CA ARG A 97 5.86 10.72 -17.16
C ARG A 97 6.41 9.88 -18.31
N ALA A 98 6.79 8.63 -18.04
CA ALA A 98 7.27 7.71 -19.07
C ALA A 98 6.19 7.41 -20.13
N VAL A 99 4.93 7.22 -19.71
CA VAL A 99 3.80 7.05 -20.63
C VAL A 99 3.56 8.30 -21.47
N ALA A 100 3.59 9.49 -20.87
CA ALA A 100 3.39 10.75 -21.57
C ALA A 100 4.52 11.04 -22.59
N ALA A 101 5.76 10.68 -22.25
CA ALA A 101 6.92 10.81 -23.14
C ALA A 101 7.04 9.65 -24.14
N SER A 102 6.14 8.65 -24.11
CA SER A 102 6.26 7.40 -24.88
C SER A 102 7.61 6.67 -24.67
N ASP A 103 8.21 6.83 -23.49
CA ASP A 103 9.44 6.14 -23.08
C ASP A 103 9.10 4.80 -22.41
N TRP A 104 8.94 3.77 -23.23
CA TRP A 104 8.54 2.43 -22.79
C TRP A 104 9.63 1.72 -21.97
N ALA A 105 10.90 2.07 -22.17
CA ALA A 105 12.02 1.50 -21.43
C ALA A 105 12.01 2.02 -19.98
N ALA A 106 11.84 3.33 -19.79
CA ALA A 106 11.66 3.92 -18.46
C ALA A 106 10.37 3.45 -17.79
N GLY A 107 9.28 3.32 -18.56
CA GLY A 107 8.00 2.78 -18.08
C GLY A 107 8.13 1.36 -17.54
N GLY A 108 8.84 0.49 -18.26
CA GLY A 108 9.15 -0.87 -17.81
C GLY A 108 9.95 -0.92 -16.51
N LYS A 109 10.98 -0.07 -16.37
CA LYS A 109 11.76 0.05 -15.12
C LYS A 109 10.90 0.51 -13.95
N ALA A 110 10.06 1.54 -14.16
CA ALA A 110 9.14 2.03 -13.14
C ALA A 110 8.16 0.95 -12.67
N LEU A 111 7.58 0.18 -13.60
CA LEU A 111 6.71 -0.96 -13.28
C LEU A 111 7.43 -2.03 -12.44
N GLY A 112 8.70 -2.33 -12.77
CA GLY A 112 9.53 -3.24 -11.98
C GLY A 112 9.69 -2.79 -10.53
N SER A 113 10.03 -1.52 -10.32
CA SER A 113 10.19 -0.94 -8.98
C SER A 113 8.86 -0.88 -8.20
N ILE A 114 7.75 -0.53 -8.86
CA ILE A 114 6.41 -0.58 -8.25
C ILE A 114 6.13 -1.99 -7.75
N ARG A 115 6.42 -3.00 -8.57
CA ARG A 115 6.18 -4.40 -8.22
C ARG A 115 6.93 -4.83 -6.97
N THR A 116 8.21 -4.48 -6.86
CA THR A 116 9.03 -4.83 -5.70
C THR A 116 8.48 -4.22 -4.43
N LEU A 117 8.19 -2.91 -4.42
CA LEU A 117 7.66 -2.26 -3.22
C LEU A 117 6.26 -2.73 -2.85
N VAL A 118 5.39 -3.01 -3.84
CA VAL A 118 4.07 -3.59 -3.56
C VAL A 118 4.19 -5.01 -2.98
N GLY A 119 5.18 -5.79 -3.43
CA GLY A 119 5.50 -7.10 -2.86
C GLY A 119 5.96 -7.00 -1.40
N ILE A 120 6.87 -6.07 -1.10
CA ILE A 120 7.32 -5.79 0.28
C ILE A 120 6.14 -5.35 1.16
N ASN A 121 5.30 -4.45 0.67
CA ASN A 121 4.13 -3.98 1.41
C ASN A 121 3.12 -5.11 1.66
N LEU A 122 2.94 -6.03 0.72
CA LEU A 122 2.11 -7.22 0.91
C LEU A 122 2.70 -8.16 1.97
N ALA A 123 4.01 -8.40 1.92
CA ALA A 123 4.70 -9.23 2.91
C ALA A 123 4.55 -8.64 4.32
N LEU A 124 4.74 -7.32 4.47
CA LEU A 124 4.46 -6.60 5.73
C LEU A 124 3.02 -6.80 6.19
N GLY A 125 2.04 -6.68 5.29
CA GLY A 125 0.64 -6.93 5.62
C GLY A 125 0.39 -8.34 6.14
N VAL A 126 1.01 -9.36 5.53
CA VAL A 126 0.92 -10.76 5.99
C VAL A 126 1.57 -10.91 7.36
N VAL A 127 2.74 -10.31 7.58
CA VAL A 127 3.43 -10.34 8.88
C VAL A 127 2.55 -9.72 9.96
N ILE A 128 1.90 -8.58 9.71
CA ILE A 128 0.98 -7.96 10.67
C ILE A 128 -0.16 -8.93 11.03
N VAL A 129 -0.79 -9.56 10.03
CA VAL A 129 -1.89 -10.52 10.28
C VAL A 129 -1.42 -11.71 11.11
N VAL A 130 -0.24 -12.26 10.80
CA VAL A 130 0.34 -13.38 11.55
C VAL A 130 0.65 -12.97 12.99
N VAL A 131 1.28 -11.81 13.20
CA VAL A 131 1.57 -11.30 14.54
C VAL A 131 0.28 -11.07 15.33
N THR A 132 -0.76 -10.51 14.71
CA THR A 132 -2.05 -10.26 15.39
C THR A 132 -2.84 -11.51 15.75
N LEU A 133 -2.64 -12.62 15.03
CA LEU A 133 -3.38 -13.86 15.28
C LEU A 133 -2.66 -14.80 16.24
N LEU A 134 -1.34 -14.63 16.41
CA LEU A 134 -0.50 -15.49 17.24
C LEU A 134 -0.15 -14.88 18.61
N MET A 135 -0.43 -13.59 18.82
CA MET A 135 -0.32 -12.91 20.12
C MET A 135 -1.69 -12.76 20.76
#